data_AF-A0A9W6T366-F1
#
_entry.id   AF-A0A9W6T366-F1
#
_cell.length_a   1.000
_cell.length_b   1.000
_cell.length_c   1.000
_cell.angle_alpha   90.00
_cell.angle_beta   90.00
_cell.angle_gamma   90.00
#
_symmetry.space_group_name_H-M   'P 1'
#
loop_
_entity.id
_entity.type
_entity.pdbx_description
1 polymer ?
#
loop_
_entity_poly.entity_id
_entity_poly.type
_entity_poly.pdbx_seq_one_letter_code
_entity_poly.pdbx_strand_id
1 'polypeptide(L)'
;MFDSIQLILIKLDDLLNITNNDINLNKLIYLNYFKDLNFLAFLKDILFFYLISKILIKCYYQLKGYGLINNLIFLKNSIVKFTFNNIIFLLPSIHKKIQSQLTQVKSSIEKSLIKHDPTVLTHNKLPSNGFSQSNILKFLKDFNNLKYSNWENGRLSGAVYHGGQDLINLQSEAWKLYAVSNQLHPDCFPALRQMDAEVVSMCLNIFNAPIETENACGTSTSGGTESLILACLSAREYYKKFKSHGFLATPDSCQDLEVIAPKTIHAAVSKACYYFNLKLKLADLDPVTYKVDINHVKRLITPKTCLILGSAPNFPHGIMDDIEKLSEIGLQNKIPVHVDCCLGSFIVAFMQKSGFAKNLSDPSIKYDESADDHLPCFDFRLKGVTSISCDTHKYGFAPKGSSVILYRNQILRECQYYISSDWIGGLYGSPTLAGSRPGALIVACWATLMNIGEDGYIKSCQDIIGAARKLKRAIKEDIPELQIIGDPKLCVVSFTSDLINVHELGDLLTEKGWHLSCLQKPTALHLAATTLSVPIIDELIQDIKDTVAKLLASSTGGNDKRKESETATLYGVAGSIHTGKIADKVVATFLDTLYESA
;
A
#
# COMPACT_ATOMS: atom_id res chain seq x y z
N MET A 1 -6.87 -1.24 -49.32
CA MET A 1 -6.92 -0.66 -47.96
C MET A 1 -7.50 0.76 -48.01
N PHE A 2 -7.00 1.63 -48.90
CA PHE A 2 -7.62 2.94 -49.17
C PHE A 2 -8.97 2.84 -49.90
N ASP A 3 -9.13 1.92 -50.85
CA ASP A 3 -10.39 1.80 -51.62
C ASP A 3 -11.59 1.37 -50.75
N SER A 4 -11.35 0.54 -49.73
CA SER A 4 -12.40 0.09 -48.80
C SER A 4 -12.80 1.18 -47.81
N ILE A 5 -11.87 2.07 -47.44
CA ILE A 5 -12.13 3.23 -46.58
C ILE A 5 -12.89 4.31 -47.35
N GLN A 6 -12.54 4.52 -48.62
CA GLN A 6 -13.20 5.47 -49.51
C GLN A 6 -14.64 5.04 -49.81
N LEU A 7 -14.89 3.74 -50.00
CA LEU A 7 -16.24 3.21 -50.22
C LEU A 7 -17.16 3.32 -48.99
N ILE A 8 -16.58 3.28 -47.78
CA ILE A 8 -17.33 3.41 -46.51
C ILE A 8 -17.57 4.88 -46.17
N LEU A 9 -16.62 5.77 -46.44
CA LEU A 9 -16.78 7.22 -46.22
C LEU A 9 -17.80 7.83 -47.19
N ILE A 10 -17.79 7.43 -48.46
CA ILE A 10 -18.81 7.84 -49.45
C ILE A 10 -20.21 7.40 -48.99
N LYS A 11 -20.34 6.19 -48.43
CA LYS A 11 -21.63 5.66 -47.96
C LYS A 11 -22.09 6.21 -46.60
N LEU A 12 -21.19 6.74 -45.78
CA LEU A 12 -21.52 7.41 -44.51
C LEU A 12 -22.07 8.82 -44.74
N ASP A 13 -21.56 9.55 -45.74
CA ASP A 13 -22.13 10.82 -46.19
C ASP A 13 -23.53 10.63 -46.81
N ASP A 14 -23.74 9.52 -47.55
CA ASP A 14 -25.06 9.15 -48.06
C ASP A 14 -26.05 8.78 -46.93
N LEU A 15 -25.57 8.17 -45.85
CA LEU A 15 -26.39 7.79 -44.67
C LEU A 15 -26.80 8.99 -43.81
N LEU A 16 -25.99 10.05 -43.77
CA LEU A 16 -26.24 11.26 -42.98
C LEU A 16 -27.17 12.28 -43.69
N ASN A 17 -27.35 12.16 -45.01
CA ASN A 17 -28.19 13.06 -45.81
C ASN A 17 -29.63 12.57 -46.05
N ILE A 18 -30.08 11.49 -45.41
CA ILE A 18 -31.42 10.91 -45.67
C ILE A 18 -32.41 11.37 -44.60
N THR A 19 -33.28 12.31 -44.99
CA THR A 19 -34.49 12.69 -44.25
C THR A 19 -35.51 11.54 -44.24
N ASN A 20 -35.82 11.02 -43.05
CA ASN A 20 -37.01 10.32 -42.53
C ASN A 20 -37.96 9.43 -43.39
N ASN A 21 -37.76 9.21 -44.70
CA ASN A 21 -38.73 8.50 -45.54
C ASN A 21 -38.29 7.17 -46.19
N ASP A 22 -37.07 6.67 -45.96
CA ASP A 22 -36.55 5.48 -46.66
C ASP A 22 -36.19 4.30 -45.74
N ILE A 23 -37.18 3.75 -45.04
CA ILE A 23 -37.05 2.46 -44.33
C ILE A 23 -36.86 1.30 -45.33
N ASN A 24 -37.36 1.42 -46.57
CA ASN A 24 -37.27 0.38 -47.59
C ASN A 24 -35.91 0.33 -48.31
N LEU A 25 -35.23 1.47 -48.49
CA LEU A 25 -33.91 1.51 -49.13
C LEU A 25 -32.82 0.88 -48.23
N ASN A 26 -32.88 1.16 -46.92
CA ASN A 26 -32.02 0.51 -45.93
C ASN A 26 -32.19 -1.02 -45.97
N LYS A 27 -33.44 -1.51 -46.00
CA LYS A 27 -33.74 -2.96 -46.11
C LYS A 27 -33.14 -3.59 -47.36
N LEU A 28 -33.19 -2.90 -48.50
CA LEU A 28 -32.66 -3.39 -49.78
C LEU A 28 -31.13 -3.47 -49.81
N ILE A 29 -30.45 -2.48 -49.22
CA ILE A 29 -28.97 -2.45 -49.11
C ILE A 29 -28.47 -3.58 -48.21
N TYR A 30 -29.14 -3.82 -47.07
CA TYR A 30 -28.82 -4.96 -46.19
C TYR A 30 -29.05 -6.30 -46.91
N LEU A 31 -30.17 -6.47 -47.62
CA LEU A 31 -30.49 -7.71 -48.32
C LEU A 31 -29.52 -8.01 -49.49
N ASN A 32 -29.01 -6.99 -50.18
CA ASN A 32 -28.00 -7.19 -51.23
C ASN A 32 -26.60 -7.47 -50.65
N TYR A 33 -26.23 -6.88 -49.51
CA TYR A 33 -24.97 -7.19 -48.83
C TYR A 33 -24.90 -8.69 -48.46
N PHE A 34 -25.97 -9.27 -47.91
CA PHE A 34 -26.00 -10.69 -47.55
C PHE A 34 -26.12 -11.67 -48.73
N LYS A 35 -26.54 -11.21 -49.91
CA LYS A 35 -26.72 -12.08 -51.10
C LYS A 35 -25.40 -12.46 -51.78
N ASP A 36 -24.40 -11.59 -51.73
CA ASP A 36 -23.12 -11.75 -52.45
C ASP A 36 -21.90 -11.96 -51.52
N LEU A 37 -22.12 -12.08 -50.21
CA LEU A 37 -21.04 -12.29 -49.23
C LEU A 37 -20.60 -13.74 -49.18
N ASN A 38 -19.38 -13.99 -49.63
CA ASN A 38 -18.64 -15.18 -49.24
C ASN A 38 -18.54 -15.22 -47.69
N PHE A 39 -18.77 -16.38 -47.08
CA PHE A 39 -18.72 -16.58 -45.62
C PHE A 39 -17.43 -16.01 -44.97
N LEU A 40 -16.31 -16.08 -45.69
CA LEU A 40 -15.03 -15.48 -45.30
C LEU A 40 -15.07 -13.94 -45.21
N ALA A 41 -15.78 -13.26 -46.10
CA ALA A 41 -15.95 -11.81 -46.08
C ALA A 41 -16.84 -11.38 -44.91
N PHE A 42 -17.91 -12.13 -44.63
CA PHE A 42 -18.77 -11.90 -43.46
C PHE A 42 -18.01 -12.08 -42.13
N LEU A 43 -17.21 -13.15 -42.01
CA LEU A 43 -16.35 -13.37 -40.83
C LEU A 43 -15.31 -12.24 -40.67
N LYS A 44 -14.71 -11.78 -41.77
CA LYS A 44 -13.76 -10.67 -41.75
C LYS A 44 -14.41 -9.37 -41.26
N ASP A 45 -15.62 -9.08 -41.72
CA ASP A 45 -16.34 -7.87 -41.33
C ASP A 45 -16.78 -7.95 -39.85
N ILE A 46 -17.24 -9.11 -39.37
CA ILE A 46 -17.48 -9.34 -37.93
C ILE A 46 -16.20 -9.11 -37.12
N LEU A 47 -15.07 -9.69 -37.53
CA LEU A 47 -13.80 -9.53 -36.84
C LEU A 47 -13.35 -8.07 -36.83
N PHE A 48 -13.55 -7.35 -37.93
CA PHE A 48 -13.27 -5.93 -38.04
C PHE A 48 -14.12 -5.10 -37.08
N PHE A 49 -15.45 -5.29 -37.09
CA PHE A 49 -16.36 -4.59 -36.17
C PHE A 49 -16.03 -4.90 -34.71
N TYR A 50 -15.70 -6.16 -34.40
CA TYR A 50 -15.27 -6.56 -33.06
C TYR A 50 -13.95 -5.88 -32.64
N LEU A 51 -12.96 -5.78 -33.53
CA LEU A 51 -11.69 -5.13 -33.23
C LEU A 51 -11.87 -3.62 -33.04
N ILE A 52 -12.65 -2.97 -33.92
CA ILE A 52 -12.95 -1.54 -33.83
C ILE A 52 -13.75 -1.23 -32.56
N SER A 53 -14.78 -2.03 -32.24
CA SER A 53 -15.54 -1.84 -31.01
C SER A 53 -14.64 -2.00 -29.77
N LYS A 54 -13.72 -2.97 -29.76
CA LYS A 54 -12.75 -3.15 -28.67
C LYS A 54 -11.85 -1.93 -28.50
N ILE A 55 -11.37 -1.32 -29.60
CA ILE A 55 -10.56 -0.10 -29.57
C ILE A 55 -11.40 1.10 -29.09
N LEU A 56 -12.59 1.31 -29.64
CA LEU A 56 -13.48 2.41 -29.27
C LEU A 56 -13.88 2.35 -27.79
N ILE A 57 -14.22 1.16 -27.28
CA ILE A 57 -14.53 0.95 -25.85
C ILE A 57 -13.31 1.29 -24.98
N LYS A 58 -12.12 0.85 -25.37
CA LYS A 58 -10.88 1.17 -24.65
C LYS A 58 -10.61 2.68 -24.64
N CYS A 59 -10.75 3.35 -25.79
CA CYS A 59 -10.61 4.80 -25.90
C CYS A 59 -11.65 5.54 -25.04
N TYR A 60 -12.91 5.10 -25.08
CA TYR A 60 -13.98 5.67 -24.27
C TYR A 60 -13.66 5.62 -22.77
N TYR A 61 -13.30 4.45 -22.22
CA TYR A 61 -12.98 4.34 -20.80
C TYR A 61 -11.71 5.10 -20.40
N GLN A 62 -10.73 5.17 -21.29
CA GLN A 62 -9.50 5.95 -21.07
C GLN A 62 -9.80 7.46 -21.03
N LEU A 63 -10.67 7.95 -21.92
CA LEU A 63 -11.12 9.35 -21.96
C LEU A 63 -12.06 9.69 -20.79
N LYS A 64 -12.98 8.78 -20.45
CA LYS A 64 -13.88 8.93 -19.30
C LYS A 64 -13.10 9.03 -17.99
N GLY A 65 -12.13 8.14 -17.78
CA GLY A 65 -11.33 8.09 -16.56
C GLY A 65 -10.49 9.35 -16.35
N TYR A 66 -9.63 9.65 -17.33
CA TYR A 66 -8.57 10.65 -17.18
C TYR A 66 -8.86 11.99 -17.88
N GLY A 67 -9.83 12.06 -18.79
CA GLY A 67 -10.10 13.24 -19.60
C GLY A 67 -9.09 13.45 -20.74
N LEU A 68 -9.36 14.40 -21.64
CA LEU A 68 -8.51 14.66 -22.81
C LEU A 68 -7.12 15.19 -22.40
N ILE A 69 -7.06 16.16 -21.49
CA ILE A 69 -5.82 16.83 -21.08
C ILE A 69 -4.83 15.83 -20.45
N ASN A 70 -5.28 15.03 -19.47
CA ASN A 70 -4.37 14.06 -18.84
C ASN A 70 -3.94 12.97 -19.82
N ASN A 71 -4.78 12.57 -20.78
CA ASN A 71 -4.37 11.64 -21.83
C ASN A 71 -3.28 12.23 -22.75
N LEU A 72 -3.36 13.52 -23.08
CA LEU A 72 -2.29 14.21 -23.81
C LEU A 72 -1.00 14.29 -22.97
N ILE A 73 -1.12 14.54 -21.66
CA ILE A 73 0.03 14.51 -20.74
C ILE A 73 0.64 13.09 -20.67
N PHE A 74 -0.19 12.05 -20.56
CA PHE A 74 0.29 10.66 -20.57
C PHE A 74 0.99 10.31 -21.88
N LEU A 75 0.46 10.76 -23.01
CA LEU A 75 1.07 10.55 -24.33
C LEU A 75 2.42 11.27 -24.41
N LYS A 76 2.47 12.55 -24.04
CA LYS A 76 3.72 13.32 -23.95
C LYS A 76 4.74 12.61 -23.07
N ASN A 77 4.36 12.20 -21.87
CA ASN A 77 5.24 11.51 -20.93
C ASN A 77 5.70 10.15 -21.47
N SER A 78 4.83 9.43 -22.18
CA SER A 78 5.17 8.14 -22.81
C SER A 78 6.15 8.31 -23.95
N ILE A 79 5.95 9.33 -24.80
CA ILE A 79 6.88 9.69 -25.88
C ILE A 79 8.23 10.09 -25.28
N VAL A 80 8.25 10.96 -24.27
CA VAL A 80 9.49 11.38 -23.57
C VAL A 80 10.21 10.19 -22.94
N LYS A 81 9.49 9.28 -22.28
CA LYS A 81 10.08 8.05 -21.73
C LYS A 81 10.62 7.15 -22.83
N PHE A 82 9.90 7.00 -23.93
CA PHE A 82 10.31 6.17 -25.06
C PHE A 82 11.58 6.73 -25.72
N THR A 83 11.62 8.03 -26.01
CA THR A 83 12.78 8.69 -26.61
C THR A 83 13.96 8.67 -25.65
N PHE A 84 13.76 8.97 -24.37
CA PHE A 84 14.84 8.90 -23.38
C PHE A 84 15.41 7.48 -23.28
N ASN A 85 14.55 6.46 -23.14
CA ASN A 85 14.99 5.09 -22.91
C ASN A 85 15.62 4.41 -24.13
N ASN A 86 15.14 4.69 -25.34
CA ASN A 86 15.58 4.00 -26.55
C ASN A 86 16.59 4.81 -27.38
N ILE A 87 16.74 6.11 -27.12
CA ILE A 87 17.62 6.98 -27.91
C ILE A 87 18.66 7.62 -27.01
N ILE A 88 18.24 8.42 -26.03
CA ILE A 88 19.15 9.25 -25.22
C ILE A 88 19.99 8.38 -24.26
N PHE A 89 19.39 7.34 -23.66
CA PHE A 89 20.05 6.45 -22.72
C PHE A 89 21.16 5.60 -23.36
N LEU A 90 21.07 5.35 -24.67
CA LEU A 90 22.07 4.58 -25.42
C LEU A 90 23.29 5.43 -25.83
N LEU A 91 23.24 6.76 -25.64
CA LEU A 91 24.38 7.62 -25.94
C LEU A 91 25.53 7.33 -24.94
N PRO A 92 26.74 6.96 -25.42
CA PRO A 92 27.84 6.52 -24.56
C PRO A 92 28.22 7.52 -23.46
N SER A 93 28.23 8.82 -23.78
CA SER A 93 28.59 9.87 -22.83
C SER A 93 27.58 9.99 -21.68
N ILE A 94 26.29 9.81 -21.96
CA ILE A 94 25.23 9.84 -20.95
C ILE A 94 25.26 8.57 -20.12
N HIS A 95 25.45 7.41 -20.76
CA HIS A 95 25.60 6.14 -20.07
C HIS A 95 26.77 6.17 -19.07
N LYS A 96 27.94 6.67 -19.48
CA LYS A 96 29.11 6.84 -18.62
C LYS A 96 28.84 7.77 -17.43
N LYS A 97 28.12 8.88 -17.65
CA LYS A 97 27.74 9.82 -16.59
C LYS A 97 26.78 9.18 -15.58
N ILE A 98 25.77 8.43 -16.05
CA ILE A 98 24.82 7.71 -15.19
C ILE A 98 25.53 6.63 -14.40
N GLN A 99 26.41 5.84 -15.02
CA GLN A 99 27.21 4.83 -14.31
C GLN A 99 28.07 5.46 -13.23
N SER A 100 28.76 6.57 -13.53
CA SER A 100 29.54 7.31 -12.53
C SER A 100 28.69 7.75 -11.34
N GLN A 101 27.48 8.25 -11.57
CA GLN A 101 26.56 8.64 -10.49
C GLN A 101 26.06 7.42 -9.70
N LEU A 102 25.72 6.32 -10.36
CA LEU A 102 25.32 5.08 -9.69
C LEU A 102 26.45 4.51 -8.83
N THR A 103 27.71 4.56 -9.28
CA THR A 103 28.87 4.14 -8.47
C THR A 103 29.04 5.02 -7.24
N GLN A 104 28.85 6.34 -7.37
CA GLN A 104 28.92 7.26 -6.24
C GLN A 104 27.79 7.00 -5.23
N VAL A 105 26.56 6.79 -5.72
CA VAL A 105 25.40 6.43 -4.88
C VAL A 105 25.63 5.08 -4.20
N LYS A 106 26.14 4.07 -4.93
CA LYS A 106 26.50 2.77 -4.35
C LYS A 106 27.48 2.92 -3.18
N SER A 107 28.58 3.66 -3.38
CA SER A 107 29.57 3.89 -2.31
C SER A 107 29.00 4.61 -1.10
N SER A 108 28.05 5.54 -1.29
CA SER A 108 27.34 6.20 -0.19
C SER A 108 26.42 5.23 0.56
N ILE A 109 25.67 4.40 -0.18
CA ILE A 109 24.80 3.37 0.41
C ILE A 109 25.62 2.33 1.19
N GLU A 110 26.71 1.82 0.63
CA GLU A 110 27.62 0.88 1.29
C GLU A 110 28.14 1.45 2.61
N LYS A 111 28.65 2.69 2.61
CA LYS A 111 29.12 3.36 3.84
C LYS A 111 28.03 3.51 4.90
N SER A 112 26.78 3.69 4.48
CA SER A 112 25.65 3.86 5.41
C SER A 112 25.15 2.53 5.98
N LEU A 113 25.10 1.47 5.17
CA LEU A 113 24.48 0.19 5.52
C LEU A 113 25.48 -0.85 6.02
N ILE A 114 26.62 -0.97 5.36
CA ILE A 114 27.66 -1.94 5.70
C ILE A 114 28.56 -1.32 6.76
N LYS A 115 28.20 -1.53 8.03
CA LYS A 115 28.97 -1.06 9.18
C LYS A 115 30.12 -2.02 9.41
N HIS A 116 31.29 -1.68 8.86
CA HIS A 116 32.52 -2.40 9.15
C HIS A 116 32.95 -2.11 10.58
N ASP A 117 32.70 -3.06 11.48
CA ASP A 117 33.30 -3.08 12.80
C ASP A 117 34.37 -4.19 12.81
N PRO A 118 35.67 -3.84 12.94
CA PRO A 118 36.75 -4.83 12.98
C PRO A 118 36.66 -5.78 14.19
N THR A 119 35.80 -5.50 15.17
CA THR A 119 35.55 -6.39 16.32
C THR A 119 34.50 -7.47 16.02
N VAL A 120 33.74 -7.33 14.93
CA VAL A 120 32.68 -8.26 14.53
C VAL A 120 33.21 -9.19 13.44
N LEU A 121 33.28 -10.49 13.75
CA LEU A 121 33.71 -11.51 12.79
C LEU A 121 32.65 -11.72 11.70
N THR A 122 33.01 -11.48 10.44
CA THR A 122 32.17 -11.82 9.29
C THR A 122 32.42 -13.27 8.86
N HIS A 123 31.34 -13.98 8.53
CA HIS A 123 31.40 -15.39 8.15
C HIS A 123 30.82 -15.59 6.75
N ASN A 124 31.70 -15.73 5.75
CA ASN A 124 31.30 -15.93 4.35
C ASN A 124 31.24 -17.42 3.95
N LYS A 125 31.55 -18.31 4.89
CA LYS A 125 31.49 -19.77 4.75
C LYS A 125 31.02 -20.37 6.07
N LEU A 126 30.40 -21.56 5.99
CA LEU A 126 30.12 -22.36 7.18
C LEU A 126 31.45 -22.70 7.90
N PRO A 127 31.48 -22.62 9.24
CA PRO A 127 32.69 -22.97 9.99
C PRO A 127 32.94 -24.47 9.89
N SER A 128 34.21 -24.88 9.77
CA SER A 128 34.59 -26.30 9.67
C SER A 128 34.16 -27.11 10.91
N ASN A 129 34.11 -26.46 12.07
CA ASN A 129 33.60 -27.03 13.31
C ASN A 129 32.51 -26.12 13.87
N GLY A 130 31.42 -26.69 14.38
CA GLY A 130 30.33 -25.93 14.99
C GLY A 130 30.80 -25.13 16.21
N PHE A 131 30.38 -23.87 16.31
CA PHE A 131 30.64 -23.05 17.49
C PHE A 131 29.81 -23.51 18.69
N SER A 132 30.32 -23.29 19.90
CA SER A 132 29.55 -23.51 21.13
C SER A 132 28.38 -22.52 21.22
N GLN A 133 27.32 -22.90 21.94
CA GLN A 133 26.18 -22.01 22.20
C GLN A 133 26.62 -20.70 22.85
N SER A 134 27.57 -20.75 23.78
CA SER A 134 28.14 -19.56 24.43
C SER A 134 28.82 -18.61 23.43
N ASN A 135 29.56 -19.15 22.45
CA ASN A 135 30.20 -18.35 21.42
C ASN A 135 29.17 -17.70 20.49
N ILE A 136 28.14 -18.45 20.08
CA ILE A 136 27.04 -17.89 19.27
C ILE A 136 26.32 -16.76 20.02
N LEU A 137 25.97 -16.98 21.30
CA LEU A 137 25.33 -15.94 22.12
C LEU A 137 26.25 -14.73 22.32
N LYS A 138 27.56 -14.94 22.41
CA LYS A 138 28.53 -13.86 22.44
C LYS A 138 28.53 -13.09 21.12
N PHE A 139 28.58 -13.77 19.97
CA PHE A 139 28.52 -13.11 18.66
C PHE A 139 27.25 -12.28 18.51
N LEU A 140 26.09 -12.81 18.90
CA LEU A 140 24.81 -12.07 18.88
C LEU A 140 24.86 -10.81 19.76
N LYS A 141 25.52 -10.86 20.93
CA LYS A 141 25.72 -9.69 21.78
C LYS A 141 26.72 -8.71 21.17
N ASP A 142 27.79 -9.20 20.56
CA ASP A 142 28.79 -8.37 19.89
C ASP A 142 28.17 -7.64 18.68
N PHE A 143 27.25 -8.27 17.94
CA PHE A 143 26.48 -7.63 16.87
C PHE A 143 25.60 -6.48 17.37
N ASN A 144 25.16 -6.48 18.64
CA ASN A 144 24.43 -5.35 19.22
C ASN A 144 25.32 -4.12 19.45
N ASN A 145 26.66 -4.27 19.40
CA ASN A 145 27.58 -3.13 19.48
C ASN A 145 27.68 -2.37 18.15
N LEU A 146 27.22 -2.96 17.04
CA LEU A 146 27.11 -2.25 15.77
C LEU A 146 26.23 -1.03 15.98
N LYS A 147 26.73 0.17 15.65
CA LYS A 147 25.97 1.41 15.80
C LYS A 147 24.60 1.23 15.12
N TYR A 148 23.49 1.30 15.87
CA TYR A 148 22.14 1.26 15.33
C TYR A 148 21.36 2.52 15.73
N SER A 149 20.24 2.75 15.08
CA SER A 149 19.33 3.85 15.46
C SER A 149 18.69 3.49 16.81
N ASN A 150 18.98 4.26 17.85
CA ASN A 150 18.52 4.03 19.22
C ASN A 150 16.99 4.15 19.30
N TRP A 151 16.32 3.02 19.11
CA TRP A 151 14.88 2.92 19.01
C TRP A 151 14.22 2.92 20.37
N GLU A 152 14.95 2.49 21.39
CA GLU A 152 14.59 2.46 22.79
C GLU A 152 14.23 3.87 23.29
N ASN A 153 14.91 4.89 22.76
CA ASN A 153 14.66 6.30 23.06
C ASN A 153 13.50 6.91 22.23
N GLY A 154 12.76 6.11 21.46
CA GLY A 154 11.55 6.53 20.73
C GLY A 154 11.74 7.48 19.55
N ARG A 155 12.99 7.73 19.13
CA ARG A 155 13.31 8.68 18.05
C ARG A 155 13.07 8.18 16.62
N LEU A 156 12.46 7.01 16.45
CA LEU A 156 12.11 6.45 15.14
C LEU A 156 10.61 6.58 14.86
N SER A 157 10.29 7.09 13.67
CA SER A 157 8.92 7.07 13.14
C SER A 157 8.48 5.63 12.88
N GLY A 158 7.41 5.19 13.55
CA GLY A 158 6.92 3.81 13.43
C GLY A 158 7.99 2.81 13.87
N ALA A 159 8.36 1.89 12.98
CA ALA A 159 9.34 0.80 13.17
C ALA A 159 9.03 -0.13 14.37
N VAL A 160 9.20 0.35 15.59
CA VAL A 160 8.91 -0.33 16.87
C VAL A 160 7.70 0.32 17.54
N TYR A 161 6.64 -0.48 17.73
CA TYR A 161 5.32 0.05 18.09
C TYR A 161 5.04 0.05 19.61
N HIS A 162 5.64 -0.87 20.37
CA HIS A 162 5.49 -0.98 21.83
C HIS A 162 6.81 -0.79 22.59
N GLY A 163 7.81 -1.63 22.32
CA GLY A 163 9.17 -1.53 22.87
C GLY A 163 9.36 -1.87 24.35
N GLY A 164 8.29 -2.00 25.13
CA GLY A 164 8.39 -2.34 26.56
C GLY A 164 8.95 -3.75 26.83
N GLN A 165 9.88 -3.84 27.79
CA GLN A 165 10.60 -5.08 28.11
C GLN A 165 9.70 -6.21 28.64
N ASP A 166 8.67 -5.88 29.42
CA ASP A 166 7.74 -6.88 29.96
C ASP A 166 7.00 -7.63 28.85
N LEU A 167 6.56 -6.90 27.81
CA LEU A 167 5.90 -7.50 26.66
C LEU A 167 6.88 -8.32 25.82
N ILE A 168 8.12 -7.85 25.63
CA ILE A 168 9.18 -8.60 24.94
C ILE A 168 9.47 -9.92 25.67
N ASN A 169 9.50 -9.91 27.01
CA ASN A 169 9.73 -11.10 27.82
C ASN A 169 8.57 -12.10 27.66
N LEU A 170 7.32 -11.63 27.75
CA LEU A 170 6.14 -12.46 27.53
C LEU A 170 6.16 -13.10 26.14
N GLN A 171 6.42 -12.30 25.10
CA GLN A 171 6.48 -12.76 23.72
C GLN A 171 7.60 -13.79 23.52
N SER A 172 8.75 -13.59 24.16
CA SER A 172 9.91 -14.51 24.08
C SER A 172 9.60 -15.85 24.75
N GLU A 173 8.97 -15.86 25.92
CA GLU A 173 8.56 -17.09 26.59
C GLU A 173 7.45 -17.81 25.81
N ALA A 174 6.46 -17.08 25.28
CA ALA A 174 5.42 -17.65 24.43
C ALA A 174 6.01 -18.27 23.15
N TRP A 175 6.98 -17.59 22.52
CA TRP A 175 7.70 -18.10 21.35
C TRP A 175 8.46 -19.38 21.68
N LYS A 176 9.20 -19.40 22.80
CA LYS A 176 10.02 -20.54 23.24
C LYS A 176 9.20 -21.81 23.44
N LEU A 177 8.00 -21.70 23.98
CA LEU A 177 7.09 -22.84 24.17
C LEU A 177 6.65 -23.49 22.85
N TYR A 178 6.64 -22.74 21.75
CA TYR A 178 6.11 -23.17 20.45
C TYR A 178 7.12 -23.04 19.31
N ALA A 179 8.42 -22.97 19.61
CA ALA A 179 9.50 -22.68 18.67
C ALA A 179 9.54 -23.61 17.43
N VAL A 180 9.12 -24.87 17.59
CA VAL A 180 9.09 -25.89 16.52
C VAL A 180 7.74 -25.99 15.80
N SER A 181 6.75 -25.24 16.24
CA SER A 181 5.38 -25.38 15.75
C SER A 181 5.21 -24.81 14.34
N ASN A 182 4.43 -25.51 13.52
CA ASN A 182 4.20 -25.16 12.12
C ASN A 182 2.70 -25.26 11.80
N GLN A 183 2.08 -24.16 11.33
CA GLN A 183 0.65 -24.15 11.02
C GLN A 183 0.25 -25.11 9.90
N LEU A 184 1.20 -25.63 9.11
CA LEU A 184 0.93 -26.63 8.06
C LEU A 184 0.44 -27.98 8.63
N HIS A 185 0.75 -28.28 9.89
CA HIS A 185 0.42 -29.55 10.55
C HIS A 185 -0.55 -29.34 11.73
N PRO A 186 -1.83 -28.98 11.46
CA PRO A 186 -2.79 -28.67 12.52
C PRO A 186 -3.16 -29.87 13.40
N ASP A 187 -2.96 -31.09 12.91
CA ASP A 187 -3.08 -32.36 13.63
C ASP A 187 -1.97 -32.55 14.66
N CYS A 188 -0.75 -32.15 14.32
CA CYS A 188 0.40 -32.17 15.24
C CYS A 188 0.39 -30.99 16.22
N PHE A 189 -0.14 -29.83 15.80
CA PHE A 189 -0.16 -28.60 16.59
C PHE A 189 -1.59 -28.04 16.77
N PRO A 190 -2.51 -28.76 17.44
CA PRO A 190 -3.90 -28.34 17.58
C PRO A 190 -4.07 -27.07 18.42
N ALA A 191 -3.19 -26.84 19.40
CA ALA A 191 -3.14 -25.62 20.21
C ALA A 191 -2.74 -24.39 19.38
N LEU A 192 -1.74 -24.54 18.50
CA LEU A 192 -1.36 -23.49 17.54
C LEU A 192 -2.54 -23.11 16.65
N ARG A 193 -3.22 -24.11 16.09
CA ARG A 193 -4.42 -23.92 15.27
C ARG A 193 -5.53 -23.20 16.05
N GLN A 194 -5.69 -23.47 17.36
CA GLN A 194 -6.65 -22.77 18.23
C GLN A 194 -6.33 -21.28 18.34
N MET A 195 -5.10 -20.98 18.75
CA MET A 195 -4.67 -19.60 18.95
C MET A 195 -4.70 -18.79 17.65
N ASP A 196 -4.35 -19.40 16.51
CA ASP A 196 -4.46 -18.77 15.19
C ASP A 196 -5.92 -18.41 14.85
N ALA A 197 -6.85 -19.36 15.05
CA ALA A 197 -8.28 -19.12 14.83
C ALA A 197 -8.84 -18.04 15.77
N GLU A 198 -8.41 -18.02 17.03
CA GLU A 198 -8.82 -17.01 18.01
C GLU A 198 -8.30 -15.61 17.65
N VAL A 199 -7.04 -15.48 17.19
CA VAL A 199 -6.50 -14.19 16.71
C VAL A 199 -7.35 -13.62 15.57
N VAL A 200 -7.71 -14.46 14.60
CA VAL A 200 -8.60 -14.06 13.51
C VAL A 200 -9.98 -13.69 14.03
N SER A 201 -10.56 -14.48 14.94
CA SER A 201 -11.88 -14.24 15.54
C SER A 201 -11.93 -12.93 16.32
N MET A 202 -10.93 -12.64 17.14
CA MET A 202 -10.80 -11.36 17.85
C MET A 202 -10.81 -10.19 16.86
N CYS A 203 -10.02 -10.27 15.79
CA CYS A 203 -9.96 -9.22 14.79
C CYS A 203 -11.29 -9.06 14.04
N LEU A 204 -12.01 -10.15 13.73
CA LEU A 204 -13.35 -10.07 13.14
C LEU A 204 -14.32 -9.30 14.04
N ASN A 205 -14.30 -9.57 15.35
CA ASN A 205 -15.14 -8.85 16.32
C ASN A 205 -14.74 -7.37 16.43
N ILE A 206 -13.44 -7.07 16.49
CA ILE A 206 -12.90 -5.70 16.54
C ILE A 206 -13.41 -4.84 15.37
N PHE A 207 -13.52 -5.41 14.17
CA PHE A 207 -14.01 -4.73 12.96
C PHE A 207 -15.49 -4.98 12.65
N ASN A 208 -16.28 -5.42 13.64
CA ASN A 208 -17.74 -5.58 13.53
C ASN A 208 -18.16 -6.47 12.35
N ALA A 209 -17.41 -7.55 12.09
CA ALA A 209 -17.67 -8.44 10.99
C ALA A 209 -19.00 -9.20 11.17
N PRO A 210 -19.78 -9.44 10.09
CA PRO A 210 -21.04 -10.18 10.14
C PRO A 210 -20.80 -11.70 10.26
N ILE A 211 -20.23 -12.15 11.38
CA ILE A 211 -19.83 -13.54 11.60
C ILE A 211 -21.04 -14.47 11.48
N GLU A 212 -22.13 -14.18 12.19
CA GLU A 212 -23.31 -15.04 12.24
C GLU A 212 -24.22 -14.91 11.01
N THR A 213 -24.31 -13.71 10.42
CA THR A 213 -25.27 -13.42 9.35
C THR A 213 -24.72 -13.67 7.95
N GLU A 214 -23.40 -13.53 7.75
CA GLU A 214 -22.75 -13.70 6.44
C GLU A 214 -21.57 -14.68 6.46
N ASN A 215 -21.34 -15.39 7.58
CA ASN A 215 -20.18 -16.27 7.76
C ASN A 215 -18.85 -15.53 7.53
N ALA A 216 -18.72 -14.34 8.13
CA ALA A 216 -17.48 -13.57 8.06
C ALA A 216 -16.31 -14.38 8.64
N CYS A 217 -15.16 -14.25 7.99
CA CYS A 217 -14.03 -15.14 8.24
C CYS A 217 -12.71 -14.49 7.82
N GLY A 218 -11.58 -15.14 8.10
CA GLY A 218 -10.27 -14.61 7.74
C GLY A 218 -9.16 -15.64 7.86
N THR A 219 -7.92 -15.17 7.73
CA THR A 219 -6.68 -15.94 7.92
C THR A 219 -5.58 -15.04 8.49
N SER A 220 -4.72 -15.58 9.36
CA SER A 220 -3.46 -14.93 9.71
C SER A 220 -2.50 -14.92 8.52
N THR A 221 -1.63 -13.91 8.46
CA THR A 221 -0.62 -13.72 7.41
C THR A 221 0.69 -13.24 8.03
N SER A 222 1.78 -13.28 7.27
CA SER A 222 3.10 -12.82 7.70
C SER A 222 3.22 -11.29 7.88
N GLY A 223 2.22 -10.53 7.41
CA GLY A 223 2.21 -9.07 7.49
C GLY A 223 1.25 -8.43 6.49
N GLY A 224 1.04 -7.12 6.60
CA GLY A 224 0.08 -6.39 5.79
C GLY A 224 0.35 -6.45 4.28
N THR A 225 1.61 -6.62 3.87
CA THR A 225 1.93 -6.85 2.46
C THR A 225 1.31 -8.15 1.95
N GLU A 226 1.41 -9.26 2.69
CA GLU A 226 0.76 -10.52 2.31
C GLU A 226 -0.77 -10.38 2.37
N SER A 227 -1.30 -9.69 3.38
CA SER A 227 -2.75 -9.42 3.48
C SER A 227 -3.30 -8.69 2.26
N LEU A 228 -2.62 -7.63 1.79
CA LEU A 228 -3.01 -6.85 0.61
C LEU A 228 -2.86 -7.65 -0.69
N ILE A 229 -1.81 -8.48 -0.80
CA ILE A 229 -1.62 -9.39 -1.93
C ILE A 229 -2.78 -10.40 -1.98
N LEU A 230 -3.11 -11.03 -0.86
CA LEU A 230 -4.21 -12.00 -0.78
C LEU A 230 -5.57 -11.36 -1.07
N ALA A 231 -5.82 -10.12 -0.64
CA ALA A 231 -7.03 -9.38 -1.00
C ALA A 231 -7.15 -9.18 -2.53
N CYS A 232 -6.05 -8.83 -3.20
CA CYS A 232 -6.01 -8.71 -4.66
C CYS A 232 -6.20 -10.06 -5.36
N LEU A 233 -5.58 -11.13 -4.84
CA LEU A 233 -5.74 -12.49 -5.36
C LEU A 233 -7.21 -12.95 -5.25
N SER A 234 -7.80 -12.83 -4.06
CA SER A 234 -9.18 -13.17 -3.79
C SER A 234 -10.13 -12.43 -4.73
N ALA A 235 -9.98 -11.12 -4.90
CA ALA A 235 -10.83 -10.33 -5.79
C ALA A 235 -10.67 -10.73 -7.27
N ARG A 236 -9.44 -11.05 -7.71
CA ARG A 236 -9.16 -11.55 -9.06
C ARG A 236 -9.86 -12.88 -9.31
N GLU A 237 -9.69 -13.85 -8.43
CA GLU A 237 -10.30 -15.18 -8.59
C GLU A 237 -11.82 -15.15 -8.39
N TYR A 238 -12.33 -14.29 -7.50
CA TYR A 238 -13.77 -14.05 -7.35
C TYR A 238 -14.37 -13.51 -8.65
N TYR A 239 -13.72 -12.53 -9.28
CA TYR A 239 -14.17 -12.00 -10.58
C TYR A 239 -14.19 -13.10 -11.64
N LYS A 240 -13.15 -13.93 -11.72
CA LYS A 240 -13.10 -15.04 -12.69
C LYS A 240 -14.20 -16.07 -12.47
N LYS A 241 -14.44 -16.47 -11.22
CA LYS A 241 -15.45 -17.49 -10.89
C LYS A 241 -16.88 -16.98 -11.12
N PHE A 242 -17.18 -15.75 -10.74
CA PHE A 242 -18.57 -15.30 -10.60
C PHE A 242 -19.01 -14.20 -11.58
N LYS A 243 -18.08 -13.47 -12.22
CA LYS A 243 -18.42 -12.38 -13.17
C LYS A 243 -18.07 -12.63 -14.64
N SER A 244 -17.30 -13.67 -14.96
CA SER A 244 -16.76 -13.90 -16.32
C SER A 244 -17.75 -14.48 -17.36
N HIS A 245 -19.05 -14.57 -17.08
CA HIS A 245 -20.02 -15.31 -17.93
C HIS A 245 -20.78 -14.44 -18.96
N GLY A 246 -20.16 -13.38 -19.51
CA GLY A 246 -20.78 -12.53 -20.53
C GLY A 246 -20.26 -12.80 -21.95
N PHE A 247 -21.06 -12.51 -22.99
CA PHE A 247 -20.67 -12.63 -24.42
C PHE A 247 -19.40 -11.81 -24.80
N LEU A 248 -19.05 -10.79 -23.99
CA LEU A 248 -17.84 -9.97 -24.13
C LEU A 248 -16.67 -10.43 -23.24
N ALA A 249 -16.87 -11.44 -22.40
CA ALA A 249 -15.86 -12.03 -21.55
C ALA A 249 -15.20 -13.19 -22.31
N THR A 250 -14.14 -12.90 -23.05
CA THR A 250 -13.36 -13.93 -23.74
C THR A 250 -12.57 -14.79 -22.74
N PRO A 251 -12.39 -16.10 -22.95
CA PRO A 251 -11.60 -16.97 -22.07
C PRO A 251 -10.14 -16.50 -21.85
N ASP A 252 -9.56 -15.74 -22.78
CA ASP A 252 -8.22 -15.12 -22.65
C ASP A 252 -8.18 -13.88 -21.71
N SER A 253 -9.31 -13.49 -21.09
CA SER A 253 -9.51 -12.19 -20.41
C SER A 253 -8.89 -12.03 -19.02
N CYS A 254 -8.00 -12.94 -18.59
CA CYS A 254 -7.26 -12.78 -17.33
C CYS A 254 -6.16 -11.70 -17.44
N GLN A 255 -5.70 -11.38 -18.65
CA GLN A 255 -4.83 -10.23 -18.88
C GLN A 255 -5.68 -8.95 -18.82
N ASP A 256 -5.23 -7.99 -18.00
CA ASP A 256 -5.81 -6.65 -17.84
C ASP A 256 -7.01 -6.49 -16.86
N LEU A 257 -7.23 -7.38 -15.89
CA LEU A 257 -8.17 -7.05 -14.80
C LEU A 257 -7.67 -5.81 -14.03
N GLU A 258 -8.60 -4.97 -13.61
CA GLU A 258 -8.28 -3.64 -13.11
C GLU A 258 -8.55 -3.51 -11.61
N VAL A 259 -7.58 -2.95 -10.90
CA VAL A 259 -7.69 -2.60 -9.48
C VAL A 259 -7.71 -1.08 -9.39
N ILE A 260 -8.70 -0.50 -8.70
CA ILE A 260 -8.76 0.95 -8.45
C ILE A 260 -8.35 1.23 -7.02
N ALA A 261 -7.41 2.13 -6.83
CA ALA A 261 -6.93 2.53 -5.50
C ALA A 261 -6.51 4.01 -5.49
N PRO A 262 -6.51 4.70 -4.33
CA PRO A 262 -5.98 6.06 -4.20
C PRO A 262 -4.49 6.11 -4.52
N LYS A 263 -3.97 7.27 -4.96
CA LYS A 263 -2.50 7.50 -5.11
C LYS A 263 -1.70 7.25 -3.81
N THR A 264 -2.33 7.39 -2.66
CA THR A 264 -1.76 7.19 -1.32
C THR A 264 -1.78 5.74 -0.84
N ILE A 265 -2.37 4.81 -1.61
CA ILE A 265 -2.44 3.40 -1.23
C ILE A 265 -1.04 2.81 -1.04
N HIS A 266 -0.93 1.82 -0.16
CA HIS A 266 0.34 1.16 0.11
C HIS A 266 0.94 0.50 -1.14
N ALA A 267 2.28 0.59 -1.29
CA ALA A 267 3.02 0.05 -2.45
C ALA A 267 2.85 -1.47 -2.65
N ALA A 268 2.42 -2.20 -1.62
CA ALA A 268 2.08 -3.62 -1.72
C ALA A 268 0.96 -3.90 -2.74
N VAL A 269 0.05 -2.95 -2.99
CA VAL A 269 -0.99 -3.11 -4.02
C VAL A 269 -0.37 -3.08 -5.42
N SER A 270 0.60 -2.19 -5.67
CA SER A 270 1.38 -2.19 -6.90
C SER A 270 2.17 -3.50 -7.06
N LYS A 271 2.74 -4.03 -5.97
CA LYS A 271 3.43 -5.33 -5.95
C LYS A 271 2.48 -6.48 -6.28
N ALA A 272 1.28 -6.51 -5.70
CA ALA A 272 0.25 -7.49 -6.00
C ALA A 272 -0.17 -7.41 -7.47
N CYS A 273 -0.37 -6.21 -8.00
CA CYS A 273 -0.71 -6.00 -9.40
C CYS A 273 0.39 -6.49 -10.34
N TYR A 274 1.66 -6.26 -9.98
CA TYR A 274 2.80 -6.80 -10.72
C TYR A 274 2.84 -8.33 -10.70
N TYR A 275 2.71 -8.97 -9.53
CA TYR A 275 2.73 -10.44 -9.42
C TYR A 275 1.55 -11.13 -10.12
N PHE A 276 0.39 -10.48 -10.13
CA PHE A 276 -0.84 -11.09 -10.64
C PHE A 276 -1.27 -10.59 -12.01
N ASN A 277 -0.43 -9.77 -12.66
CA ASN A 277 -0.69 -9.13 -13.95
C ASN A 277 -2.02 -8.36 -13.97
N LEU A 278 -2.28 -7.59 -12.90
CA LEU A 278 -3.41 -6.69 -12.79
C LEU A 278 -3.00 -5.27 -13.18
N LYS A 279 -3.93 -4.52 -13.76
CA LYS A 279 -3.75 -3.11 -14.08
C LYS A 279 -4.17 -2.23 -12.89
N LEU A 280 -3.20 -1.60 -12.24
CA LEU A 280 -3.48 -0.63 -11.19
C LEU A 280 -3.91 0.72 -11.78
N LYS A 281 -5.09 1.19 -11.40
CA LYS A 281 -5.63 2.51 -11.71
C LYS A 281 -5.62 3.37 -10.45
N LEU A 282 -4.68 4.31 -10.39
CA LEU A 282 -4.56 5.24 -9.27
C LEU A 282 -5.55 6.40 -9.43
N ALA A 283 -6.49 6.52 -8.50
CA ALA A 283 -7.39 7.65 -8.38
C ALA A 283 -6.66 8.85 -7.75
N ASP A 284 -6.98 10.05 -8.25
CA ASP A 284 -6.47 11.30 -7.69
C ASP A 284 -7.01 11.55 -6.28
N LEU A 285 -6.38 12.50 -5.61
CA LEU A 285 -6.76 12.93 -4.27
C LEU A 285 -7.42 14.31 -4.38
N ASP A 286 -8.33 14.59 -3.46
CA ASP A 286 -8.80 15.95 -3.21
C ASP A 286 -7.63 16.81 -2.70
N PRO A 287 -7.37 17.99 -3.31
CA PRO A 287 -6.17 18.77 -3.02
C PRO A 287 -6.18 19.44 -1.65
N VAL A 288 -7.33 19.50 -0.97
CA VAL A 288 -7.47 20.14 0.35
C VAL A 288 -7.40 19.08 1.45
N THR A 289 -8.22 18.04 1.32
CA THR A 289 -8.38 17.00 2.34
C THR A 289 -7.38 15.86 2.19
N TYR A 290 -6.75 15.70 1.02
CA TYR A 290 -5.87 14.59 0.65
C TYR A 290 -6.53 13.20 0.73
N LYS A 291 -7.86 13.14 0.82
CA LYS A 291 -8.66 11.93 0.66
C LYS A 291 -8.79 11.57 -0.82
N VAL A 292 -9.09 10.31 -1.11
CA VAL A 292 -9.40 9.89 -2.49
C VAL A 292 -10.56 10.68 -3.12
N ASP A 293 -10.40 11.11 -4.36
CA ASP A 293 -11.48 11.73 -5.15
C ASP A 293 -12.50 10.65 -5.60
N ILE A 294 -13.63 10.62 -4.89
CA ILE A 294 -14.76 9.73 -5.14
C ILE A 294 -15.32 9.86 -6.57
N ASN A 295 -15.32 11.06 -7.15
CA ASN A 295 -15.77 11.26 -8.52
C ASN A 295 -14.78 10.67 -9.52
N HIS A 296 -13.48 10.76 -9.25
CA HIS A 296 -12.48 10.11 -10.09
C HIS A 296 -12.58 8.58 -10.01
N VAL A 297 -12.79 8.02 -8.81
CA VAL A 297 -13.05 6.57 -8.66
C VAL A 297 -14.22 6.13 -9.55
N LYS A 298 -15.36 6.83 -9.52
CA LYS A 298 -16.53 6.53 -10.37
C LYS A 298 -16.21 6.57 -11.87
N ARG A 299 -15.35 7.51 -12.30
CA ARG A 299 -14.92 7.63 -13.71
C ARG A 299 -14.00 6.49 -14.15
N LEU A 300 -13.17 5.96 -13.24
CA LEU A 300 -12.19 4.91 -13.52
C LEU A 300 -12.79 3.50 -13.67
N ILE A 301 -14.00 3.28 -13.14
CA ILE A 301 -14.70 1.99 -13.19
C ILE A 301 -14.97 1.57 -14.63
N THR A 302 -14.63 0.31 -14.92
CA THR A 302 -14.93 -0.37 -16.17
C THR A 302 -15.50 -1.77 -15.87
N PRO A 303 -16.00 -2.49 -16.90
CA PRO A 303 -16.40 -3.87 -16.72
C PRO A 303 -15.27 -4.77 -16.19
N LYS A 304 -13.99 -4.43 -16.43
CA LYS A 304 -12.82 -5.20 -15.98
C LYS A 304 -12.40 -4.90 -14.53
N THR A 305 -13.06 -3.96 -13.84
CA THR A 305 -12.71 -3.60 -12.47
C THR A 305 -13.09 -4.74 -11.52
N CYS A 306 -12.10 -5.35 -10.88
CA CYS A 306 -12.29 -6.46 -9.95
C CYS A 306 -12.21 -6.06 -8.47
N LEU A 307 -11.57 -4.92 -8.15
CA LEU A 307 -11.37 -4.48 -6.77
C LEU A 307 -11.27 -2.96 -6.67
N ILE A 308 -11.88 -2.40 -5.63
CA ILE A 308 -11.68 -1.01 -5.18
C ILE A 308 -11.02 -1.05 -3.80
N LEU A 309 -10.00 -0.23 -3.56
CA LEU A 309 -9.34 -0.11 -2.26
C LEU A 309 -9.45 1.30 -1.69
N GLY A 310 -9.40 1.42 -0.37
CA GLY A 310 -9.19 2.67 0.37
C GLY A 310 -8.41 2.39 1.66
N SER A 311 -7.82 3.41 2.28
CA SER A 311 -6.99 3.25 3.48
C SER A 311 -7.61 3.91 4.72
N ALA A 312 -7.40 3.29 5.88
CA ALA A 312 -7.85 3.79 7.17
C ALA A 312 -6.76 3.65 8.27
N PRO A 313 -5.82 4.61 8.36
CA PRO A 313 -5.50 5.66 7.38
C PRO A 313 -4.41 5.20 6.39
N ASN A 314 -4.11 6.03 5.40
CA ASN A 314 -2.97 5.82 4.52
C ASN A 314 -1.63 6.09 5.23
N PHE A 315 -0.57 5.42 4.76
CA PHE A 315 0.78 5.58 5.29
C PHE A 315 1.37 6.99 5.07
N PRO A 316 1.30 7.59 3.86
CA PRO A 316 1.98 8.86 3.62
C PRO A 316 1.51 9.99 4.54
N HIS A 317 0.19 10.19 4.65
CA HIS A 317 -0.36 11.41 5.24
C HIS A 317 -1.20 11.19 6.50
N GLY A 318 -1.43 9.93 6.91
CA GLY A 318 -2.28 9.66 8.06
C GLY A 318 -3.76 9.99 7.85
N ILE A 319 -4.18 10.11 6.59
CA ILE A 319 -5.55 10.46 6.22
C ILE A 319 -6.36 9.18 5.98
N MET A 320 -7.56 9.14 6.56
CA MET A 320 -8.55 8.11 6.27
C MET A 320 -9.36 8.50 5.03
N ASP A 321 -9.45 7.60 4.07
CA ASP A 321 -10.29 7.78 2.89
C ASP A 321 -11.78 7.73 3.24
N ASP A 322 -12.63 8.23 2.34
CA ASP A 322 -14.08 8.14 2.47
C ASP A 322 -14.59 6.73 2.13
N ILE A 323 -14.43 5.82 3.10
CA ILE A 323 -14.80 4.41 2.96
C ILE A 323 -16.32 4.24 2.80
N GLU A 324 -17.14 5.11 3.40
CA GLU A 324 -18.60 5.09 3.24
C GLU A 324 -18.97 5.25 1.77
N LYS A 325 -18.40 6.24 1.08
CA LYS A 325 -18.63 6.45 -0.35
C LYS A 325 -18.02 5.35 -1.22
N LEU A 326 -16.85 4.82 -0.87
CA LEU A 326 -16.28 3.68 -1.60
C LEU A 326 -17.18 2.42 -1.46
N SER A 327 -17.73 2.19 -0.28
CA SER A 327 -18.67 1.10 0.00
C SER A 327 -19.96 1.24 -0.81
N GLU A 328 -20.56 2.43 -0.85
CA GLU A 328 -21.71 2.74 -1.71
C GLU A 328 -21.42 2.42 -3.19
N ILE A 329 -20.27 2.86 -3.69
CA ILE A 329 -19.83 2.60 -5.08
C ILE A 329 -19.67 1.10 -5.33
N GLY A 330 -19.02 0.38 -4.41
CA GLY A 330 -18.81 -1.06 -4.48
C GLY A 330 -20.13 -1.83 -4.59
N LEU A 331 -21.10 -1.47 -3.74
CA LEU A 331 -22.45 -2.07 -3.77
C LEU A 331 -23.16 -1.82 -5.10
N GLN A 332 -23.20 -0.56 -5.55
CA GLN A 332 -23.89 -0.18 -6.78
C GLN A 332 -23.33 -0.91 -8.01
N ASN A 333 -22.03 -1.14 -8.05
CA ASN A 333 -21.35 -1.76 -9.20
C ASN A 333 -21.08 -3.27 -9.00
N LYS A 334 -21.45 -3.83 -7.84
CA LYS A 334 -21.14 -5.21 -7.43
C LYS A 334 -19.64 -5.50 -7.54
N ILE A 335 -18.80 -4.59 -7.03
CA ILE A 335 -17.33 -4.71 -7.03
C ILE A 335 -16.88 -4.84 -5.57
N PRO A 336 -16.05 -5.85 -5.23
CA PRO A 336 -15.43 -5.95 -3.92
C PRO A 336 -14.73 -4.64 -3.51
N VAL A 337 -14.91 -4.23 -2.26
CA VAL A 337 -14.20 -3.11 -1.63
C VAL A 337 -13.31 -3.66 -0.53
N HIS A 338 -12.03 -3.32 -0.57
CA HIS A 338 -11.06 -3.64 0.48
C HIS A 338 -10.67 -2.38 1.25
N VAL A 339 -10.60 -2.48 2.57
CA VAL A 339 -10.15 -1.40 3.44
C VAL A 339 -8.79 -1.78 4.04
N ASP A 340 -7.77 -1.02 3.67
CA ASP A 340 -6.42 -1.16 4.20
C ASP A 340 -6.34 -0.48 5.58
N CYS A 341 -6.57 -1.26 6.62
CA CYS A 341 -6.33 -0.88 8.01
C CYS A 341 -4.97 -1.42 8.50
N CYS A 342 -4.01 -1.75 7.62
CA CYS A 342 -2.73 -2.29 8.05
C CYS A 342 -2.05 -1.33 9.02
N LEU A 343 -1.93 -0.05 8.66
CA LEU A 343 -1.32 0.96 9.53
C LEU A 343 -2.23 1.37 10.68
N GLY A 344 -3.50 1.70 10.41
CA GLY A 344 -4.44 2.14 11.45
C GLY A 344 -4.66 1.07 12.51
N SER A 345 -4.67 -0.20 12.11
CA SER A 345 -4.60 -1.39 12.95
C SER A 345 -5.54 -1.26 14.17
N PHE A 346 -5.04 -1.46 15.37
CA PHE A 346 -5.79 -1.35 16.61
C PHE A 346 -6.06 0.12 17.01
N ILE A 347 -5.32 1.12 16.47
CA ILE A 347 -5.62 2.54 16.75
C ILE A 347 -6.97 2.94 16.15
N VAL A 348 -7.17 2.70 14.85
CA VAL A 348 -8.42 3.08 14.17
C VAL A 348 -9.61 2.29 14.72
N ALA A 349 -9.39 1.04 15.13
CA ALA A 349 -10.44 0.20 15.70
C ALA A 349 -10.91 0.66 17.08
N PHE A 350 -9.98 1.10 17.95
CA PHE A 350 -10.33 1.56 19.31
C PHE A 350 -10.57 3.08 19.40
N MET A 351 -10.46 3.82 18.30
CA MET A 351 -10.69 5.27 18.26
C MET A 351 -12.09 5.71 18.72
N GLN A 352 -13.13 4.94 18.39
CA GLN A 352 -14.49 5.23 18.89
C GLN A 352 -14.64 4.95 20.40
N LYS A 353 -13.85 4.01 20.95
CA LYS A 353 -13.88 3.65 22.37
C LYS A 353 -12.95 4.49 23.24
N SER A 354 -11.99 5.19 22.63
CA SER A 354 -11.05 6.08 23.35
C SER A 354 -11.66 7.38 23.85
N GLY A 355 -12.89 7.71 23.44
CA GLY A 355 -13.55 8.98 23.77
C GLY A 355 -13.08 10.15 22.89
N PHE A 356 -12.23 9.89 21.89
CA PHE A 356 -11.78 10.88 20.90
C PHE A 356 -12.61 10.92 19.61
N ALA A 357 -13.57 10.02 19.44
CA ALA A 357 -14.55 10.09 18.37
C ALA A 357 -15.91 9.65 18.92
N LYS A 358 -16.99 10.18 18.34
CA LYS A 358 -18.35 9.73 18.69
C LYS A 358 -18.47 8.22 18.50
N ASN A 359 -18.79 7.51 19.59
CA ASN A 359 -19.04 6.08 19.52
C ASN A 359 -20.45 5.82 18.98
N LEU A 360 -20.54 5.19 17.81
CA LEU A 360 -21.83 4.87 17.18
C LEU A 360 -22.45 3.57 17.72
N SER A 361 -21.65 2.72 18.36
CA SER A 361 -22.07 1.42 18.90
C SER A 361 -22.45 1.47 20.38
N ASP A 362 -21.92 2.42 21.14
CA ASP A 362 -22.20 2.57 22.58
C ASP A 362 -22.38 4.06 22.93
N PRO A 363 -23.62 4.55 23.05
CA PRO A 363 -23.93 5.94 23.39
C PRO A 363 -23.52 6.35 24.81
N SER A 364 -23.14 5.41 25.69
CA SER A 364 -22.77 5.70 27.08
C SER A 364 -21.36 6.28 27.21
N ILE A 365 -20.51 6.08 26.21
CA ILE A 365 -19.15 6.62 26.17
C ILE A 365 -19.23 8.12 25.84
N LYS A 366 -18.94 8.96 26.84
CA LYS A 366 -18.88 10.41 26.67
C LYS A 366 -17.75 10.77 25.69
N TYR A 367 -18.08 11.61 24.73
CA TYR A 367 -17.18 12.12 23.71
C TYR A 367 -16.99 13.62 23.90
N ASP A 368 -15.78 14.12 23.62
CA ASP A 368 -15.50 15.55 23.61
C ASP A 368 -16.10 16.20 22.35
N GLU A 369 -17.31 16.77 22.48
CA GLU A 369 -17.99 17.49 21.40
C GLU A 369 -17.23 18.73 20.89
N SER A 370 -16.25 19.23 21.66
CA SER A 370 -15.40 20.34 21.24
C SER A 370 -14.27 19.93 20.29
N ALA A 371 -13.98 18.63 20.20
CA ALA A 371 -13.02 18.07 19.27
C ALA A 371 -13.72 17.84 17.91
N ASP A 372 -13.25 18.44 16.83
CA ASP A 372 -13.76 18.18 15.46
C ASP A 372 -13.28 16.80 14.95
N ASP A 373 -13.68 15.73 15.63
CA ASP A 373 -13.15 14.37 15.47
C ASP A 373 -14.25 13.35 15.18
N HIS A 374 -15.16 13.70 14.28
CA HIS A 374 -15.96 12.68 13.63
C HIS A 374 -15.02 11.68 12.92
N LEU A 375 -15.08 10.41 13.34
CA LEU A 375 -14.48 9.28 12.64
C LEU A 375 -15.57 8.62 11.79
N PRO A 376 -15.56 8.81 10.46
CA PRO A 376 -16.47 8.12 9.55
C PRO A 376 -16.43 6.60 9.74
N CYS A 377 -17.53 5.93 9.44
CA CYS A 377 -17.54 4.48 9.45
C CYS A 377 -16.58 3.93 8.39
N PHE A 378 -15.85 2.86 8.69
CA PHE A 378 -14.81 2.31 7.80
C PHE A 378 -14.77 0.78 7.76
N ASP A 379 -15.51 0.09 8.63
CA ASP A 379 -15.42 -1.35 8.82
C ASP A 379 -16.61 -2.13 8.22
N PHE A 380 -16.81 -3.38 8.62
CA PHE A 380 -17.84 -4.24 8.05
C PHE A 380 -19.29 -3.81 8.36
N ARG A 381 -19.52 -2.80 9.22
CA ARG A 381 -20.84 -2.15 9.32
C ARG A 381 -21.28 -1.56 7.97
N LEU A 382 -20.33 -1.18 7.12
CA LEU A 382 -20.58 -0.76 5.75
C LEU A 382 -20.78 -1.96 4.83
N LYS A 383 -22.01 -2.17 4.35
CA LYS A 383 -22.41 -3.35 3.55
C LYS A 383 -21.52 -3.62 2.31
N GLY A 384 -20.92 -2.59 1.71
CA GLY A 384 -20.04 -2.72 0.55
C GLY A 384 -18.61 -3.12 0.86
N VAL A 385 -18.16 -2.98 2.11
CA VAL A 385 -16.82 -3.42 2.55
C VAL A 385 -16.79 -4.94 2.56
N THR A 386 -15.99 -5.53 1.68
CA THR A 386 -15.90 -6.98 1.51
C THR A 386 -14.69 -7.61 2.17
N SER A 387 -13.62 -6.85 2.41
CA SER A 387 -12.44 -7.31 3.13
C SER A 387 -11.70 -6.18 3.84
N ILE A 388 -10.97 -6.53 4.90
CA ILE A 388 -10.18 -5.60 5.73
C ILE A 388 -8.85 -6.28 6.08
N SER A 389 -7.73 -5.58 5.94
CA SER A 389 -6.44 -6.04 6.45
C SER A 389 -6.06 -5.29 7.73
N CYS A 390 -5.47 -5.98 8.72
CA CYS A 390 -5.06 -5.39 10.00
C CYS A 390 -3.73 -5.99 10.48
N ASP A 391 -2.71 -5.15 10.65
CA ASP A 391 -1.41 -5.61 11.15
C ASP A 391 -1.44 -5.73 12.66
N THR A 392 -1.44 -6.96 13.18
CA THR A 392 -1.22 -7.23 14.61
C THR A 392 0.19 -6.85 15.04
N HIS A 393 1.19 -6.91 14.15
CA HIS A 393 2.58 -6.53 14.46
C HIS A 393 2.89 -5.02 14.45
N LYS A 394 1.85 -4.19 14.25
CA LYS A 394 1.92 -2.73 14.36
C LYS A 394 1.31 -2.32 15.70
N TYR A 395 0.14 -1.69 15.69
CA TYR A 395 -0.54 -1.24 16.91
C TYR A 395 -1.28 -2.36 17.65
N GLY A 396 -1.35 -3.57 17.10
CA GLY A 396 -1.65 -4.77 17.89
C GLY A 396 -0.49 -5.20 18.80
N PHE A 397 0.70 -4.58 18.65
CA PHE A 397 1.91 -4.78 19.45
C PHE A 397 2.52 -6.18 19.44
N ALA A 398 2.00 -7.08 18.58
CA ALA A 398 2.55 -8.41 18.40
C ALA A 398 3.96 -8.38 17.79
N PRO A 399 4.74 -9.47 17.88
CA PRO A 399 6.03 -9.57 17.22
C PRO A 399 5.93 -9.36 15.71
N LYS A 400 7.03 -8.88 15.10
CA LYS A 400 7.14 -8.78 13.64
C LYS A 400 6.88 -10.14 12.98
N GLY A 401 6.19 -10.10 11.84
CA GLY A 401 5.79 -11.31 11.11
C GLY A 401 4.34 -11.77 11.32
N SER A 402 3.45 -10.92 11.87
CA SER A 402 2.02 -11.23 12.03
C SER A 402 1.08 -10.13 11.53
N SER A 403 0.00 -10.51 10.83
CA SER A 403 -1.13 -9.68 10.40
C SER A 403 -2.36 -10.58 10.16
N VAL A 404 -3.53 -9.99 9.90
CA VAL A 404 -4.73 -10.70 9.47
C VAL A 404 -5.34 -10.09 8.21
N ILE A 405 -5.88 -10.95 7.36
CA ILE A 405 -6.82 -10.59 6.29
C ILE A 405 -8.20 -11.14 6.64
N LEU A 406 -9.20 -10.26 6.63
CA LEU A 406 -10.58 -10.54 6.98
C LEU A 406 -11.47 -10.38 5.75
N TYR A 407 -12.49 -11.20 5.65
CA TYR A 407 -13.47 -11.23 4.56
C TYR A 407 -14.88 -11.25 5.14
N ARG A 408 -15.79 -10.54 4.46
CA ARG A 408 -17.21 -10.50 4.83
C ARG A 408 -17.88 -11.88 4.80
N ASN A 409 -17.42 -12.79 3.95
CA ASN A 409 -17.96 -14.15 3.83
C ASN A 409 -16.91 -15.16 3.33
N GLN A 410 -17.25 -16.44 3.47
CA GLN A 410 -16.39 -17.56 3.07
C GLN A 410 -16.07 -17.65 1.58
N ILE A 411 -16.98 -17.23 0.69
CA ILE A 411 -16.79 -17.30 -0.77
C ILE A 411 -15.59 -16.43 -1.19
N LEU A 412 -15.47 -15.24 -0.60
CA LEU A 412 -14.33 -14.36 -0.83
C LEU A 412 -13.03 -14.99 -0.30
N ARG A 413 -13.06 -15.58 0.90
CA ARG A 413 -11.89 -16.24 1.48
C ARG A 413 -11.43 -17.44 0.64
N GLU A 414 -12.35 -18.28 0.17
CA GLU A 414 -12.05 -19.44 -0.69
C GLU A 414 -11.36 -19.05 -2.01
N CYS A 415 -11.58 -17.83 -2.48
CA CYS A 415 -10.91 -17.31 -3.68
C CYS A 415 -9.42 -17.00 -3.46
N GLN A 416 -8.93 -16.96 -2.22
CA GLN A 416 -7.50 -16.77 -1.92
C GLN A 416 -6.73 -18.10 -1.80
N TYR A 417 -7.42 -19.22 -1.58
CA TYR A 417 -6.78 -20.51 -1.33
C TYR A 417 -6.06 -21.02 -2.57
N TYR A 418 -4.91 -21.65 -2.34
CA TYR A 418 -4.30 -22.54 -3.31
C TYR A 418 -4.71 -23.98 -3.00
N ILE A 419 -5.14 -24.71 -4.02
CA ILE A 419 -5.59 -26.11 -3.90
C ILE A 419 -4.95 -26.91 -5.05
N SER A 420 -4.34 -28.03 -4.71
CA SER A 420 -3.73 -28.96 -5.64
C SER A 420 -4.15 -30.38 -5.29
N SER A 421 -5.11 -30.92 -6.05
CA SER A 421 -5.63 -32.28 -5.88
C SER A 421 -4.76 -33.36 -6.54
N ASP A 422 -3.96 -32.98 -7.55
CA ASP A 422 -3.30 -33.94 -8.44
C ASP A 422 -1.79 -34.07 -8.14
N TRP A 423 -1.31 -33.44 -7.07
CA TRP A 423 0.10 -33.50 -6.70
C TRP A 423 0.44 -34.88 -6.13
N ILE A 424 1.52 -35.48 -6.64
CA ILE A 424 1.99 -36.82 -6.23
C ILE A 424 2.36 -36.93 -4.74
N GLY A 425 2.57 -35.80 -4.06
CA GLY A 425 2.79 -35.74 -2.61
C GLY A 425 1.53 -35.84 -1.76
N GLY A 426 0.36 -35.97 -2.40
CA GLY A 426 -0.96 -36.01 -1.76
C GLY A 426 -1.77 -34.73 -1.96
N LEU A 427 -2.99 -34.72 -1.40
CA LEU A 427 -3.85 -33.53 -1.41
C LEU A 427 -3.14 -32.38 -0.70
N TYR A 428 -2.96 -31.25 -1.40
CA TYR A 428 -2.31 -30.07 -0.84
C TYR A 428 -3.21 -28.84 -0.96
N GLY A 429 -3.27 -28.07 0.12
CA GLY A 429 -3.91 -26.76 0.10
C GLY A 429 -3.26 -25.81 1.10
N SER A 430 -3.18 -24.53 0.74
CA SER A 430 -2.69 -23.48 1.64
C SER A 430 -3.69 -22.32 1.73
N PRO A 431 -3.98 -21.82 2.94
CA PRO A 431 -4.90 -20.69 3.13
C PRO A 431 -4.27 -19.34 2.76
N THR A 432 -2.94 -19.29 2.64
CA THR A 432 -2.11 -18.10 2.39
C THR A 432 -1.01 -18.42 1.36
N LEU A 433 -0.07 -17.48 1.12
CA LEU A 433 1.00 -17.68 0.14
C LEU A 433 2.00 -18.77 0.57
N ALA A 434 2.28 -18.86 1.87
CA ALA A 434 3.22 -19.83 2.44
C ALA A 434 2.58 -21.20 2.73
N GLY A 435 3.40 -22.26 2.63
CA GLY A 435 3.12 -23.59 3.15
C GLY A 435 3.49 -23.70 4.63
N SER A 436 4.75 -24.06 4.92
CA SER A 436 5.29 -24.01 6.28
C SER A 436 5.33 -22.58 6.80
N ARG A 437 4.86 -22.37 8.03
CA ARG A 437 4.76 -21.05 8.68
C ARG A 437 5.32 -21.13 10.11
N PRO A 438 5.92 -20.04 10.64
CA PRO A 438 6.47 -20.02 11.99
C PRO A 438 5.35 -19.87 13.04
N GLY A 439 4.89 -20.99 13.59
CA GLY A 439 3.77 -21.02 14.53
C GLY A 439 4.03 -20.24 15.82
N ALA A 440 5.28 -20.19 16.27
CA ALA A 440 5.67 -19.43 17.45
C ALA A 440 5.30 -17.93 17.38
N LEU A 441 5.31 -17.33 16.18
CA LEU A 441 4.94 -15.91 16.02
C LEU A 441 3.45 -15.66 16.25
N ILE A 442 2.58 -16.57 15.82
CA ILE A 442 1.14 -16.41 16.03
C ILE A 442 0.77 -16.69 17.49
N VAL A 443 1.50 -17.57 18.19
CA VAL A 443 1.33 -17.77 19.63
C VAL A 443 1.73 -16.54 20.43
N ALA A 444 2.88 -15.94 20.11
CA ALA A 444 3.30 -14.69 20.75
C ALA A 444 2.35 -13.52 20.40
N CYS A 445 1.77 -13.51 19.19
CA CYS A 445 0.69 -12.60 18.83
C CYS A 445 -0.55 -12.81 19.72
N TRP A 446 -1.03 -14.05 19.84
CA TRP A 446 -2.16 -14.38 20.70
C TRP A 446 -1.92 -13.95 22.16
N ALA A 447 -0.75 -14.29 22.71
CA ALA A 447 -0.37 -13.91 24.07
C ALA A 447 -0.36 -12.39 24.26
N THR A 448 0.09 -11.63 23.24
CA THR A 448 0.06 -10.18 23.25
C THR A 448 -1.37 -9.64 23.31
N LEU A 449 -2.27 -10.11 22.43
CA LEU A 449 -3.65 -9.65 22.40
C LEU A 449 -4.37 -9.93 23.73
N MET A 450 -4.15 -11.12 24.29
CA MET A 450 -4.75 -11.53 25.57
C MET A 450 -4.20 -10.75 26.77
N ASN A 451 -2.90 -10.45 26.76
CA ASN A 451 -2.27 -9.72 27.86
C ASN A 451 -2.64 -8.23 27.87
N ILE A 452 -2.74 -7.61 26.69
CA ILE A 452 -3.04 -6.18 26.59
C ILE A 452 -4.53 -5.92 26.84
N GLY A 453 -5.40 -6.78 26.30
CA GLY A 453 -6.84 -6.61 26.47
C GLY A 453 -7.39 -5.35 25.80
N GLU A 454 -8.70 -5.21 25.85
CA GLU A 454 -9.39 -4.07 25.26
C GLU A 454 -9.05 -2.73 25.94
N ASP A 455 -8.97 -2.73 27.27
CA ASP A 455 -8.62 -1.56 28.09
C ASP A 455 -7.21 -1.07 27.79
N GLY A 456 -6.24 -1.98 27.65
CA GLY A 456 -4.86 -1.63 27.27
C GLY A 456 -4.77 -1.02 25.87
N TYR A 457 -5.55 -1.53 24.90
CA TYR A 457 -5.59 -0.95 23.56
C TYR A 457 -6.30 0.41 23.52
N ILE A 458 -7.37 0.60 24.31
CA ILE A 458 -8.04 1.89 24.46
C ILE A 458 -7.06 2.91 25.03
N LYS A 459 -6.35 2.57 26.11
CA LYS A 459 -5.35 3.44 26.75
C LYS A 459 -4.20 3.78 25.80
N SER A 460 -3.65 2.78 25.11
CA SER A 460 -2.60 3.00 24.11
C SER A 460 -3.06 3.91 22.97
N CYS A 461 -4.30 3.74 22.50
CA CYS A 461 -4.91 4.60 21.50
C CYS A 461 -5.00 6.06 21.98
N GLN A 462 -5.44 6.27 23.22
CA GLN A 462 -5.50 7.61 23.82
C GLN A 462 -4.14 8.29 23.86
N ASP A 463 -3.12 7.59 24.33
CA ASP A 463 -1.78 8.15 24.53
C ASP A 463 -1.10 8.47 23.18
N ILE A 464 -1.17 7.54 22.22
CA ILE A 464 -0.55 7.71 20.89
C ILE A 464 -1.23 8.82 20.10
N ILE A 465 -2.57 8.87 20.10
CA ILE A 465 -3.31 9.94 19.41
C ILE A 465 -3.10 11.27 20.11
N GLY A 466 -3.03 11.29 21.45
CA GLY A 466 -2.69 12.49 22.21
C GLY A 466 -1.36 13.09 21.78
N ALA A 467 -0.32 12.26 21.64
CA ALA A 467 1.00 12.69 21.15
C ALA A 467 0.93 13.19 19.69
N ALA A 468 0.28 12.47 18.78
CA ALA A 468 0.12 12.89 17.39
C ALA A 468 -0.61 14.24 17.27
N ARG A 469 -1.69 14.44 18.05
CA ARG A 469 -2.42 15.72 18.10
C ARG A 469 -1.57 16.85 18.64
N LYS A 470 -0.75 16.58 19.67
CA LYS A 470 0.16 17.59 20.23
C LYS A 470 1.16 18.06 19.18
N LEU A 471 1.77 17.14 18.42
CA LEU A 471 2.66 17.48 17.32
C LEU A 471 1.95 18.28 16.23
N LYS A 472 0.78 17.81 15.78
CA LYS A 472 -0.04 18.51 14.78
C LYS A 472 -0.36 19.94 15.20
N ARG A 473 -0.78 20.13 16.46
CA ARG A 473 -1.10 21.44 17.03
C ARG A 473 0.13 22.34 17.08
N ALA A 474 1.25 21.84 17.61
CA ALA A 474 2.49 22.60 17.70
C ALA A 474 3.00 23.06 16.31
N ILE A 475 2.95 22.18 15.31
CA ILE A 475 3.31 22.57 13.93
C ILE A 475 2.38 23.68 13.42
N LYS A 476 1.06 23.55 13.62
CA LYS A 476 0.08 24.51 13.12
C LYS A 476 0.14 25.87 13.82
N GLU A 477 0.38 25.89 15.13
CA GLU A 477 0.30 27.09 15.97
C GLU A 477 1.65 27.76 16.19
N ASP A 478 2.74 26.98 16.30
CA ASP A 478 4.04 27.49 16.74
C ASP A 478 5.10 27.52 15.62
N ILE A 479 4.87 26.90 14.46
CA ILE A 479 5.87 26.75 13.39
C ILE A 479 5.29 27.18 12.03
N PRO A 480 5.16 28.50 11.77
CA PRO A 480 4.46 29.02 10.59
C PRO A 480 5.10 28.62 9.25
N GLU A 481 6.36 28.18 9.26
CA GLU A 481 7.06 27.71 8.06
C GLU A 481 6.65 26.31 7.62
N LEU A 482 5.99 25.54 8.48
CA LEU A 482 5.54 24.19 8.19
C LEU A 482 4.02 24.14 8.02
N GLN A 483 3.57 23.25 7.15
CA GLN A 483 2.15 23.04 6.87
C GLN A 483 1.81 21.57 7.05
N ILE A 484 0.74 21.27 7.78
CA ILE A 484 0.18 19.92 7.86
C ILE A 484 -0.49 19.57 6.53
N ILE A 485 -0.25 18.36 6.03
CA ILE A 485 -0.92 17.85 4.84
C ILE A 485 -2.27 17.25 5.23
N GLY A 486 -3.35 17.82 4.70
CA GLY A 486 -4.72 17.40 5.00
C GLY A 486 -5.09 17.60 6.47
N ASP A 487 -5.88 16.67 7.01
CA ASP A 487 -6.31 16.69 8.41
C ASP A 487 -6.13 15.30 9.07
N PRO A 488 -4.90 14.93 9.47
CA PRO A 488 -4.67 13.65 10.14
C PRO A 488 -5.32 13.65 11.53
N LYS A 489 -6.10 12.60 11.80
CA LYS A 489 -6.84 12.41 13.07
C LYS A 489 -6.34 11.24 13.93
N LEU A 490 -5.45 10.42 13.37
CA LEU A 490 -4.97 9.18 13.99
C LEU A 490 -3.48 9.31 14.36
N CYS A 491 -2.73 8.22 14.27
CA CYS A 491 -1.36 8.09 14.76
C CYS A 491 -0.26 8.67 13.84
N VAL A 492 -0.59 9.17 12.65
CA VAL A 492 0.41 9.66 11.68
C VAL A 492 0.19 11.13 11.40
N VAL A 493 1.26 11.92 11.46
CA VAL A 493 1.26 13.34 11.12
C VAL A 493 2.31 13.60 10.07
N SER A 494 1.90 14.10 8.91
CA SER A 494 2.81 14.53 7.85
C SER A 494 2.76 16.04 7.64
N PHE A 495 3.92 16.63 7.37
CA PHE A 495 4.07 18.06 7.16
C PHE A 495 5.05 18.38 6.02
N THR A 496 4.81 19.52 5.37
CA THR A 496 5.55 20.04 4.23
C THR A 496 5.89 21.52 4.44
N SER A 497 6.62 22.12 3.51
CA SER A 497 6.95 23.55 3.53
C SER A 497 7.20 24.07 2.11
N ASP A 498 6.72 25.28 1.85
CA ASP A 498 7.07 26.06 0.66
C ASP A 498 8.25 27.01 0.92
N LEU A 499 8.66 27.18 2.19
CA LEU A 499 9.68 28.14 2.63
C LEU A 499 11.04 27.50 2.87
N ILE A 500 11.07 26.24 3.32
CA ILE A 500 12.30 25.49 3.60
C ILE A 500 12.31 24.14 2.89
N ASN A 501 13.50 23.58 2.69
CA ASN A 501 13.63 22.21 2.18
C ASN A 501 13.40 21.21 3.32
N VAL A 502 12.25 20.54 3.32
CA VAL A 502 11.90 19.56 4.37
C VAL A 502 12.77 18.30 4.36
N HIS A 503 13.46 17.95 3.26
CA HIS A 503 14.44 16.86 3.28
C HIS A 503 15.72 17.26 4.01
N GLU A 504 16.13 18.53 3.89
CA GLU A 504 17.26 19.09 4.67
C GLU A 504 16.92 19.17 6.17
N LEU A 505 15.68 19.53 6.50
CA LEU A 505 15.16 19.42 7.87
C LEU A 505 15.27 17.98 8.40
N GLY A 506 14.90 16.99 7.59
CA GLY A 506 15.00 15.57 7.95
C GLY A 506 16.42 15.10 8.22
N ASP A 507 17.39 15.56 7.42
CA ASP A 507 18.81 15.24 7.60
C ASP A 507 19.36 15.86 8.90
N LEU A 508 19.04 17.12 9.20
CA LEU A 508 19.45 17.77 10.45
C LEU A 508 18.82 17.14 11.69
N LEU A 509 17.56 16.70 11.59
CA LEU A 509 16.90 15.93 12.64
C LEU A 509 17.58 14.54 12.81
N THR A 510 18.04 13.93 11.72
CA THR A 510 18.81 12.67 11.77
C THR A 510 20.16 12.85 12.48
N GLU A 511 20.83 14.00 12.34
CA GLU A 511 22.04 14.33 13.11
C GLU A 511 21.75 14.42 14.62
N LYS A 512 20.52 14.81 15.01
CA LYS A 512 20.00 14.77 16.38
C LYS A 512 19.45 13.39 16.78
N GLY A 513 19.55 12.38 15.92
CA GLY A 513 19.10 11.01 16.17
C GLY A 513 17.63 10.72 15.85
N TRP A 514 16.90 11.68 15.29
CA TRP A 514 15.52 11.49 14.85
C TRP A 514 15.45 10.90 13.45
N HIS A 515 14.69 9.83 13.30
CA HIS A 515 14.49 9.16 12.02
C HIS A 515 13.02 9.25 11.61
N LEU A 516 12.67 10.39 11.02
CA LEU A 516 11.37 10.62 10.40
C LEU A 516 11.33 10.02 8.98
N SER A 517 10.15 9.65 8.50
CA SER A 517 10.06 9.09 7.15
C SER A 517 9.95 10.20 6.11
N CYS A 518 10.78 10.11 5.08
CA CYS A 518 10.79 11.05 3.97
C CYS A 518 9.76 10.64 2.91
N LEU A 519 8.98 11.62 2.44
CA LEU A 519 7.91 11.45 1.47
C LEU A 519 8.20 12.26 0.20
N GLN A 520 7.43 11.96 -0.85
CA GLN A 520 7.48 12.63 -2.15
C GLN A 520 6.09 12.77 -2.76
N LYS A 521 5.90 13.81 -3.58
CA LYS A 521 4.65 14.13 -4.28
C LYS A 521 3.44 14.29 -3.34
N PRO A 522 3.46 15.27 -2.41
CA PRO A 522 4.46 16.33 -2.26
C PRO A 522 5.66 15.92 -1.41
N THR A 523 6.75 16.69 -1.51
CA THR A 523 7.91 16.55 -0.62
C THR A 523 7.47 16.84 0.82
N ALA A 524 7.66 15.88 1.72
CA ALA A 524 7.20 15.98 3.09
C ALA A 524 8.02 15.09 4.03
N LEU A 525 7.87 15.32 5.33
CA LEU A 525 8.26 14.38 6.37
C LEU A 525 7.00 13.88 7.08
N HIS A 526 7.05 12.69 7.66
CA HIS A 526 6.04 12.29 8.62
C HIS A 526 6.62 11.62 9.87
N LEU A 527 5.80 11.65 10.92
CA LEU A 527 5.94 10.81 12.10
C LEU A 527 4.72 9.88 12.20
N ALA A 528 4.96 8.58 12.25
CA ALA A 528 4.01 7.60 12.78
C ALA A 528 4.28 7.43 14.28
N ALA A 529 3.47 8.05 15.13
CA ALA A 529 3.62 8.00 16.57
C ALA A 529 3.36 6.57 17.08
N THR A 530 4.18 6.13 18.03
CA THR A 530 4.08 4.85 18.73
C THR A 530 4.10 5.08 20.25
N THR A 531 3.99 4.03 21.06
CA THR A 531 4.10 4.15 22.52
C THR A 531 5.42 4.80 22.96
N LEU A 532 6.50 4.55 22.20
CA LEU A 532 7.84 5.09 22.47
C LEU A 532 7.94 6.58 22.12
N SER A 533 7.15 7.07 21.16
CA SER A 533 7.11 8.48 20.80
C SER A 533 6.37 9.35 21.82
N VAL A 534 5.43 8.75 22.58
CA VAL A 534 4.58 9.48 23.55
C VAL A 534 5.39 10.29 24.57
N PRO A 535 6.35 9.71 25.32
CA PRO A 535 7.05 10.44 26.38
C PRO A 535 8.00 11.54 25.88
N ILE A 536 8.39 11.51 24.60
CA ILE A 536 9.42 12.39 24.03
C ILE A 536 8.86 13.38 22.99
N ILE A 537 7.54 13.43 22.82
CA ILE A 537 6.94 14.21 21.74
C ILE A 537 7.25 15.71 21.86
N ASP A 538 7.40 16.21 23.08
CA ASP A 538 7.78 17.60 23.34
C ASP A 538 9.21 17.90 22.95
N GLU A 539 10.12 16.94 23.14
CA GLU A 539 11.50 17.05 22.70
C GLU A 539 11.56 17.12 21.16
N LEU A 540 10.78 16.28 20.46
CA LEU A 540 10.69 16.35 19.00
C LEU A 540 10.19 17.72 18.53
N ILE A 541 9.13 18.24 19.16
CA ILE A 541 8.56 19.54 18.81
C ILE A 541 9.62 20.64 18.97
N GLN A 542 10.37 20.63 20.08
CA GLN A 542 11.42 21.61 20.32
C GLN A 542 12.56 21.47 19.30
N ASP A 543 13.00 20.25 19.00
CA ASP A 543 14.05 20.00 18.01
C ASP A 543 13.64 20.42 16.59
N ILE A 544 12.36 20.26 16.22
CA ILE A 544 11.83 20.78 14.96
C ILE A 544 11.91 22.31 14.95
N LYS A 545 11.42 22.98 16.01
CA LYS A 545 11.48 24.46 16.13
C LYS A 545 12.90 24.99 15.98
N ASP A 546 13.85 24.41 16.72
CA ASP A 546 15.25 24.83 16.70
C ASP A 546 15.88 24.61 15.33
N THR A 547 15.56 23.50 14.67
CA THR A 547 16.11 23.15 13.36
C THR A 547 15.52 24.03 12.24
N VAL A 548 14.23 24.35 12.30
CA VAL A 548 13.59 25.31 11.38
C VAL A 548 14.22 26.68 11.55
N ALA A 549 14.39 27.18 12.78
CA ALA A 549 15.05 28.46 13.04
C ALA A 549 16.49 28.51 12.48
N LYS A 550 17.25 27.41 12.63
CA LYS A 550 18.59 27.26 12.05
C LYS A 550 18.58 27.33 10.52
N LEU A 551 17.62 26.68 9.86
CA LEU A 551 17.48 26.70 8.39
C LEU A 551 17.10 28.10 7.87
N LEU A 552 16.29 28.84 8.60
CA LEU A 552 15.96 30.22 8.24
C LEU A 552 17.17 31.14 8.38
N ALA A 553 17.92 31.06 9.49
CA ALA A 553 19.12 31.85 9.69
C ALA A 553 20.18 31.61 8.61
N SER A 554 20.40 30.35 8.23
CA SER A 554 21.34 29.99 7.14
C SER A 554 20.84 30.38 5.75
N SER A 555 19.54 30.62 5.57
CA SER A 555 18.99 31.11 4.30
C SER A 555 19.25 32.60 4.06
N THR A 556 19.46 33.38 5.13
CA THR A 556 19.71 34.83 5.07
C THR A 556 21.19 35.23 5.02
N GLY A 557 22.11 34.32 5.36
CA GLY A 557 23.57 34.55 5.28
C GLY A 557 24.12 34.15 3.92
N GLY A 558 24.54 35.13 3.11
CA GLY A 558 25.11 34.89 1.79
C GLY A 558 26.39 34.04 1.82
N ASN A 559 26.50 33.12 0.85
CA ASN A 559 27.72 32.44 0.40
C ASN A 559 28.39 31.36 1.28
N ASP A 560 27.73 30.79 2.28
CA ASP A 560 28.22 29.49 2.79
C ASP A 560 27.75 28.37 1.84
N LYS A 561 28.71 27.59 1.32
CA LYS A 561 28.43 26.38 0.53
C LYS A 561 27.62 25.43 1.40
N ARG A 562 26.29 25.46 1.27
CA ARG A 562 25.41 24.52 1.97
C ARG A 562 25.90 23.10 1.69
N LYS A 563 26.11 22.32 2.75
CA LYS A 563 26.35 20.88 2.63
C LYS A 563 25.12 20.31 1.92
N GLU A 564 25.33 19.78 0.72
CA GLU A 564 24.25 19.28 -0.13
C GLU A 564 23.56 18.13 0.62
N SER A 565 22.26 18.26 0.90
CA SER A 565 21.49 17.25 1.64
C SER A 565 21.49 15.94 0.85
N GLU A 566 21.93 14.84 1.48
CA GLU A 566 22.04 13.52 0.83
C GLU A 566 20.64 13.03 0.42
N THR A 567 19.66 13.21 1.31
CA THR A 567 18.27 12.85 1.07
C THR A 567 17.64 13.73 -0.02
N ALA A 568 17.84 15.05 0.04
CA ALA A 568 17.32 15.96 -0.99
C ALA A 568 17.94 15.66 -2.37
N THR A 569 19.22 15.27 -2.41
CA THR A 569 19.89 14.86 -3.65
C THR A 569 19.28 13.56 -4.19
N LEU A 570 19.11 12.56 -3.33
CA LEU A 570 18.51 11.27 -3.70
C LEU A 570 17.09 11.45 -4.26
N TYR A 571 16.22 12.16 -3.54
CA TYR A 571 14.85 12.40 -3.96
C TYR A 571 14.75 13.41 -5.12
N GLY A 572 15.67 14.37 -5.23
CA GLY A 572 15.76 15.28 -6.37
C GLY A 572 16.12 14.54 -7.66
N VAL A 573 17.09 13.63 -7.59
CA VAL A 573 17.45 12.74 -8.71
C VAL A 573 16.26 11.84 -9.08
N ALA A 574 15.60 11.23 -8.08
CA ALA A 574 14.44 10.36 -8.30
C ALA A 574 13.17 11.11 -8.80
N GLY A 575 13.02 12.39 -8.43
CA GLY A 575 11.88 13.23 -8.77
C GLY A 575 11.91 13.82 -10.18
N SER A 576 13.08 13.85 -10.83
CA SER A 576 13.22 14.31 -12.21
C SER A 576 12.47 13.37 -13.18
N ILE A 577 11.34 13.83 -13.72
CA ILE A 577 10.36 13.06 -14.53
C ILE A 577 10.98 12.30 -15.73
N HIS A 578 12.20 12.68 -16.15
CA HIS A 578 12.94 12.10 -17.26
C HIS A 578 13.75 10.83 -16.90
N THR A 579 13.85 10.43 -15.62
CA THR A 579 14.83 9.44 -15.14
C THR A 579 14.24 8.23 -14.40
N GLY A 580 12.96 7.87 -14.57
CA GLY A 580 12.34 6.77 -13.82
C GLY A 580 13.16 5.46 -13.75
N LYS A 581 13.83 5.07 -14.84
CA LYS A 581 14.76 3.92 -14.85
C LYS A 581 16.01 4.08 -13.98
N ILE A 582 16.48 5.30 -13.76
CA ILE A 582 17.63 5.61 -12.88
C ILE A 582 17.22 5.42 -11.43
N ALA A 583 16.05 5.93 -11.03
CA ALA A 583 15.51 5.68 -9.68
C ALA A 583 15.33 4.17 -9.42
N ASP A 584 14.77 3.44 -10.38
CA ASP A 584 14.64 1.96 -10.29
C ASP A 584 16.00 1.28 -10.13
N LYS A 585 17.03 1.75 -10.85
CA LYS A 585 18.41 1.23 -10.70
C LYS A 585 19.02 1.56 -9.35
N VAL A 586 18.82 2.75 -8.82
CA VAL A 586 19.29 3.14 -7.48
C VAL A 586 18.65 2.24 -6.42
N VAL A 587 17.33 2.00 -6.52
CA VAL A 587 16.63 1.06 -5.62
C VAL A 587 17.17 -0.36 -5.79
N ALA A 588 17.42 -0.83 -7.01
CA ALA A 588 18.02 -2.14 -7.23
C ALA A 588 19.42 -2.25 -6.62
N THR A 589 20.27 -1.24 -6.80
CA THR A 589 21.61 -1.18 -6.18
C THR A 589 21.53 -1.18 -4.65
N PHE A 590 20.59 -0.43 -4.06
CA PHE A 590 20.33 -0.49 -2.63
C PHE A 590 19.99 -1.91 -2.18
N LEU A 591 19.09 -2.59 -2.90
CA LEU A 591 18.70 -3.97 -2.58
C LEU A 591 19.85 -4.96 -2.71
N ASP A 592 20.69 -4.83 -3.75
CA ASP A 592 21.86 -5.69 -3.94
C ASP A 592 22.86 -5.51 -2.78
N THR A 593 23.11 -4.27 -2.36
CA THR A 593 24.01 -3.95 -1.24
C THR A 593 23.55 -4.51 0.10
N LEU A 594 22.24 -4.74 0.32
CA LEU A 594 21.75 -5.40 1.53
C LEU A 594 22.24 -6.86 1.69
N TYR A 595 22.66 -7.49 0.60
CA TYR A 595 23.15 -8.87 0.58
C TYR A 595 24.67 -8.96 0.37
N GLU A 596 25.37 -7.82 0.32
CA GLU A 596 26.83 -7.80 0.24
C GLU A 596 27.42 -8.11 1.63
N SER A 597 28.27 -9.13 1.71
CA SER A 597 29.03 -9.42 2.92
C SER A 597 30.17 -8.43 3.08
N ALA A 598 30.28 -7.82 4.27
CA ALA A 598 31.38 -6.98 4.69
C ALA A 598 32.76 -7.66 4.60
#